data_AF-A0A525IQ94-F1
#
_entry.id   AF-A0A525IQ94-F1
#
_cell.length_a   1.000
_cell.length_b   1.000
_cell.length_c   1.000
_cell.angle_alpha   90.00
_cell.angle_beta   90.00
_cell.angle_gamma   90.00
#
_symmetry.space_group_name_H-M   'P 1'
#
loop_
_entity.id
_entity.type
_entity.pdbx_description
1 polymer ?
#
loop_
_entity_poly.entity_id
_entity_poly.type
_entity_poly.pdbx_seq_one_letter_code
_entity_poly.pdbx_strand_id
1 'polypeptide(L)'
;FEGGAQWNEPIGDERADRLFRRVMAPNYAGPFVRIGRIFAPRYRQAGLYSLLTLRDDAKDARRFAYGDVATAFRYWRDHDGGQRPFIVVGVEQGATLAARLVAEEIAPNAQLRARLAGAYLIETVVPATHPALPPCAQRDEAGCLAAWASVPSSELDRGKILLARALVWDASGDLVNLDGPALCFNPILGATTDEPAPARMHAGAANATGLEWGDRPAFLARQVSAQCEGGVLRVSSPKSASLQPSGSWTEERMAPTFNLFYADLENDARARLAALTRR
;
A
#
# COMPACT_ATOMS: atom_id res chain seq x y z
N PHE A 1 5.30 2.64 -16.45
CA PHE A 1 5.11 2.03 -17.78
C PHE A 1 3.64 1.76 -18.05
N GLU A 2 3.15 2.10 -19.23
CA GLU A 2 1.72 1.96 -19.57
C GLU A 2 1.37 0.56 -20.11
N GLY A 3 2.33 -0.11 -20.75
CA GLY A 3 2.10 -1.30 -21.57
C GLY A 3 2.09 -0.95 -23.06
N GLY A 4 2.37 -1.93 -23.92
CA GLY A 4 2.49 -1.72 -25.36
C GLY A 4 2.78 -3.04 -26.07
N ALA A 5 3.95 -3.16 -26.71
CA ALA A 5 4.40 -4.43 -27.29
C ALA A 5 4.64 -5.53 -26.24
N GLN A 6 4.85 -5.15 -24.98
CA GLN A 6 5.04 -6.06 -23.84
C GLN A 6 4.15 -5.62 -22.67
N TRP A 7 3.76 -6.59 -21.83
CA TRP A 7 2.93 -6.35 -20.66
C TRP A 7 3.72 -5.96 -19.41
N ASN A 8 4.99 -6.35 -19.31
CA ASN A 8 5.84 -6.06 -18.15
C ASN A 8 7.02 -5.16 -18.52
N GLU A 9 7.28 -4.15 -17.70
CA GLU A 9 8.43 -3.27 -17.80
C GLU A 9 9.72 -4.03 -17.43
N PRO A 10 10.81 -3.91 -18.20
CA PRO A 10 12.09 -4.51 -17.85
C PRO A 10 12.70 -3.86 -16.60
N ILE A 11 13.44 -4.66 -15.83
CA ILE A 11 14.25 -4.12 -14.73
C ILE A 11 15.36 -3.24 -15.31
N GLY A 12 15.56 -2.07 -14.74
CA GLY A 12 16.60 -1.13 -15.18
C GLY A 12 16.12 -0.04 -16.13
N ASP A 13 14.81 0.06 -16.38
CA ASP A 13 14.26 1.23 -17.08
C ASP A 13 14.55 2.51 -16.27
N GLU A 14 15.31 3.43 -16.87
CA GLU A 14 15.77 4.62 -16.17
C GLU A 14 14.63 5.60 -15.84
N ARG A 15 13.56 5.62 -16.65
CA ARG A 15 12.43 6.52 -16.42
C ARG A 15 11.63 6.06 -15.22
N ALA A 16 11.34 4.76 -15.11
CA ALA A 16 10.71 4.18 -13.93
C ALA A 16 11.58 4.31 -12.69
N ASP A 17 12.88 4.07 -12.80
CA ASP A 17 13.82 4.26 -11.68
C ASP A 17 13.80 5.72 -11.18
N ARG A 18 13.83 6.70 -12.10
CA ARG A 18 13.77 8.13 -11.74
C ARG A 18 12.45 8.49 -11.09
N LEU A 19 11.32 8.01 -11.63
CA LEU A 19 9.99 8.21 -11.05
C LEU A 19 9.92 7.62 -9.64
N PHE A 20 10.39 6.39 -9.46
CA PHE A 20 10.45 5.75 -8.15
C PHE A 20 11.27 6.57 -7.17
N ARG A 21 12.51 6.93 -7.53
CA ARG A 21 13.43 7.63 -6.62
C ARG A 21 13.00 9.06 -6.27
N ARG A 22 12.45 9.81 -7.22
CA ARG A 22 12.12 11.23 -7.04
C ARG A 22 10.68 11.48 -6.59
N VAL A 23 9.77 10.53 -6.81
CA VAL A 23 8.33 10.73 -6.55
C VAL A 23 7.80 9.66 -5.59
N MET A 24 7.84 8.38 -5.98
CA MET A 24 7.12 7.35 -5.24
C MET A 24 7.79 7.00 -3.90
N ALA A 25 9.11 6.78 -3.88
CA ALA A 25 9.83 6.41 -2.67
C ALA A 25 9.77 7.52 -1.59
N PRO A 26 10.00 8.81 -1.89
CA PRO A 26 9.84 9.87 -0.90
C PRO A 26 8.44 9.93 -0.29
N ASN A 27 7.38 9.70 -1.07
CA ASN A 27 6.00 9.78 -0.58
C ASN A 27 5.50 8.52 0.14
N TYR A 28 5.93 7.34 -0.28
CA TYR A 28 5.34 6.07 0.18
C TYR A 28 6.30 5.18 0.99
N ALA A 29 7.60 5.24 0.73
CA ALA A 29 8.60 4.64 1.62
C ALA A 29 9.05 5.63 2.71
N GLY A 30 8.99 6.94 2.41
CA GLY A 30 9.30 8.05 3.32
C GLY A 30 8.75 7.93 4.74
N PRO A 31 7.44 7.64 4.93
CA PRO A 31 6.86 7.48 6.27
C PRO A 31 7.59 6.44 7.15
N PHE A 32 8.29 5.50 6.53
CA PHE A 32 8.95 4.38 7.20
C PHE A 32 10.48 4.55 7.31
N VAL A 33 11.09 5.56 6.67
CA VAL A 33 12.55 5.73 6.62
C VAL A 33 13.16 5.93 8.01
N ARG A 34 12.44 6.61 8.91
CA ARG A 34 12.89 6.85 10.29
C ARG A 34 12.57 5.70 11.24
N ILE A 35 11.93 4.64 10.75
CA ILE A 35 11.52 3.47 11.53
C ILE A 35 12.55 2.35 11.36
N GLY A 36 13.09 2.17 10.14
CA GLY A 36 14.11 1.17 9.88
C GLY A 36 14.74 1.32 8.49
N ARG A 37 15.69 0.42 8.20
CA ARG A 37 16.32 0.33 6.87
C ARG A 37 15.27 -0.06 5.82
N ILE A 38 15.26 0.66 4.70
CA ILE A 38 14.34 0.39 3.60
C ILE A 38 14.99 -0.57 2.60
N PHE A 39 14.24 -1.61 2.25
CA PHE A 39 14.55 -2.54 1.17
C PHE A 39 13.41 -2.45 0.14
N ALA A 40 13.75 -2.06 -1.08
CA ALA A 40 12.79 -1.95 -2.18
C ALA A 40 13.20 -2.94 -3.28
N PRO A 41 12.45 -4.04 -3.49
CA PRO A 41 12.79 -5.02 -4.52
C PRO A 41 12.57 -4.41 -5.90
N ARG A 42 13.49 -4.70 -6.82
CA ARG A 42 13.30 -4.42 -8.25
C ARG A 42 12.60 -5.62 -8.87
N TYR A 43 11.48 -5.38 -9.55
CA TYR A 43 10.69 -6.42 -10.18
C TYR A 43 10.12 -5.91 -11.51
N ARG A 44 9.79 -6.84 -12.40
CA ARG A 44 9.21 -6.51 -13.71
C ARG A 44 7.75 -6.11 -13.55
N GLN A 45 7.50 -4.80 -13.50
CA GLN A 45 6.19 -4.24 -13.20
C GLN A 45 5.21 -4.51 -14.34
N ALA A 46 4.01 -4.98 -14.03
CA ALA A 46 2.95 -5.06 -15.02
C ALA A 46 2.52 -3.62 -15.40
N GLY A 47 2.39 -3.33 -16.69
CA GLY A 47 2.04 -2.00 -17.17
C GLY A 47 0.62 -1.60 -16.78
N LEU A 48 0.35 -0.29 -16.72
CA LEU A 48 -0.95 0.25 -16.29
C LEU A 48 -2.14 -0.41 -17.00
N TYR A 49 -2.06 -0.62 -18.32
CA TYR A 49 -3.15 -1.23 -19.09
C TYR A 49 -3.52 -2.64 -18.63
N SER A 50 -2.57 -3.40 -18.04
CA SER A 50 -2.87 -4.72 -17.45
C SER A 50 -3.80 -4.64 -16.24
N LEU A 51 -3.87 -3.48 -15.59
CA LEU A 51 -4.74 -3.21 -14.44
C LEU A 51 -6.14 -2.74 -14.87
N LEU A 52 -6.31 -2.35 -16.14
CA LEU A 52 -7.57 -1.79 -16.66
C LEU A 52 -8.45 -2.82 -17.39
N THR A 53 -7.94 -4.04 -17.58
CA THR A 53 -8.61 -5.14 -18.28
C THR A 53 -8.61 -6.43 -17.47
N LEU A 54 -9.54 -7.33 -17.78
CA LEU A 54 -9.69 -8.64 -17.13
C LEU A 54 -9.19 -9.79 -18.02
N ARG A 55 -8.51 -9.49 -19.12
CA ARG A 55 -7.96 -10.48 -20.05
C ARG A 55 -6.89 -11.35 -19.37
N ASP A 56 -6.79 -12.59 -19.80
CA ASP A 56 -5.86 -13.56 -19.21
C ASP A 56 -4.40 -13.15 -19.39
N ASP A 57 -4.01 -12.60 -20.54
CA ASP A 57 -2.66 -12.09 -20.79
C ASP A 57 -2.25 -10.95 -19.83
N ALA A 58 -3.19 -10.08 -19.48
CA ALA A 58 -2.99 -9.04 -18.48
C ALA A 58 -2.89 -9.61 -17.05
N LYS A 59 -3.67 -10.64 -16.72
CA LYS A 59 -3.54 -11.33 -15.43
C LYS A 59 -2.19 -12.03 -15.33
N ASP A 60 -1.74 -12.68 -16.39
CA ASP A 60 -0.43 -13.38 -16.46
C ASP A 60 0.72 -12.42 -16.19
N ALA A 61 0.68 -11.22 -16.76
CA ALA A 61 1.67 -10.17 -16.49
C ALA A 61 1.76 -9.80 -15.00
N ARG A 62 0.60 -9.70 -14.34
CA ARG A 62 0.52 -9.41 -12.89
C ARG A 62 0.99 -10.60 -12.05
N ARG A 63 0.66 -11.83 -12.46
CA ARG A 63 1.16 -13.09 -11.84
C ARG A 63 2.66 -13.21 -11.94
N PHE A 64 3.21 -12.90 -13.10
CA PHE A 64 4.63 -12.96 -13.36
C PHE A 64 5.44 -12.03 -12.43
N ALA A 65 4.96 -10.80 -12.21
CA ALA A 65 5.60 -9.84 -11.32
C ALA A 65 5.76 -10.35 -9.88
N TYR A 66 4.89 -11.25 -9.41
CA TYR A 66 5.00 -11.85 -8.08
C TYR A 66 6.26 -12.70 -7.90
N GLY A 67 6.69 -13.44 -8.93
CA GLY A 67 7.86 -14.30 -8.83
C GLY A 67 9.14 -13.54 -8.48
N ASP A 68 9.30 -12.34 -9.04
CA ASP A 68 10.42 -11.44 -8.74
C ASP A 68 10.37 -10.95 -7.27
N VAL A 69 9.19 -10.55 -6.80
CA VAL A 69 8.99 -10.06 -5.43
C VAL A 69 9.22 -11.18 -4.41
N ALA A 70 8.68 -12.36 -4.63
CA ALA A 70 8.88 -13.53 -3.76
C ALA A 70 10.36 -13.91 -3.69
N THR A 71 11.06 -13.93 -4.83
CA THR A 71 12.51 -14.19 -4.89
C THR A 71 13.29 -13.16 -4.10
N ALA A 72 12.99 -11.86 -4.28
CA ALA A 72 13.66 -10.79 -3.55
C ALA A 72 13.37 -10.83 -2.04
N PHE A 73 12.14 -11.18 -1.63
CA PHE A 73 11.80 -11.34 -0.22
C PHE A 73 12.54 -12.50 0.43
N ARG A 74 12.63 -13.66 -0.24
CA ARG A 74 13.41 -14.81 0.26
C ARG A 74 14.88 -14.46 0.40
N TYR A 75 15.45 -13.76 -0.58
CA TYR A 75 16.83 -13.24 -0.48
C TYR A 75 16.99 -12.31 0.73
N TRP A 76 16.10 -11.33 0.89
CA TRP A 76 16.12 -10.44 2.06
C TRP A 76 16.01 -11.23 3.36
N ARG A 77 15.09 -12.19 3.46
CA ARG A 77 14.89 -13.02 4.65
C ARG A 77 16.18 -13.75 5.05
N ASP A 78 16.86 -14.33 4.06
CA ASP A 78 18.00 -15.23 4.27
C ASP A 78 19.32 -14.45 4.47
N HIS A 79 19.42 -13.20 3.99
CA HIS A 79 20.67 -12.41 4.05
C HIS A 79 20.60 -11.14 4.92
N ASP A 80 19.48 -10.40 4.90
CA ASP A 80 19.38 -9.05 5.46
C ASP A 80 18.41 -8.92 6.65
N GLY A 81 17.33 -9.70 6.61
CA GLY A 81 16.22 -9.66 7.55
C GLY A 81 16.61 -10.19 8.92
N GLY A 82 17.43 -11.23 8.97
CA GLY A 82 17.96 -11.82 10.21
C GLY A 82 16.86 -12.08 11.23
N GLN A 83 17.07 -11.67 12.49
CA GLN A 83 16.08 -11.73 13.59
C GLN A 83 15.44 -10.38 13.91
N ARG A 84 15.58 -9.38 13.03
CA ARG A 84 15.06 -8.03 13.29
C ARG A 84 13.54 -7.96 13.07
N PRO A 85 12.82 -7.11 13.83
CA PRO A 85 11.49 -6.66 13.44
C PRO A 85 11.46 -6.13 12.01
N PHE A 86 10.34 -6.32 11.33
CA PHE A 86 10.15 -5.78 9.98
C PHE A 86 8.71 -5.34 9.74
N ILE A 87 8.54 -4.54 8.70
CA ILE A 87 7.26 -4.05 8.20
C ILE A 87 7.20 -4.41 6.72
N VAL A 88 6.04 -4.83 6.24
CA VAL A 88 5.76 -4.96 4.81
C VAL A 88 4.95 -3.76 4.37
N VAL A 89 5.37 -3.09 3.30
CA VAL A 89 4.64 -1.97 2.70
C VAL A 89 4.51 -2.25 1.21
N GLY A 90 3.29 -2.24 0.71
CA GLY A 90 3.01 -2.24 -0.71
C GLY A 90 2.05 -1.11 -1.05
N VAL A 91 2.13 -0.60 -2.28
CA VAL A 91 1.25 0.44 -2.80
C VAL A 91 0.73 -0.02 -4.15
N GLU A 92 -0.59 0.05 -4.37
CA GLU A 92 -1.25 -0.35 -5.62
C GLU A 92 -0.84 -1.77 -6.09
N GLN A 93 -0.16 -1.88 -7.23
CA GLN A 93 0.36 -3.16 -7.71
C GLN A 93 1.29 -3.81 -6.67
N GLY A 94 2.16 -3.03 -6.03
CA GLY A 94 3.03 -3.52 -4.95
C GLY A 94 2.24 -4.05 -3.75
N ALA A 95 1.10 -3.44 -3.41
CA ALA A 95 0.21 -3.93 -2.36
C ALA A 95 -0.49 -5.23 -2.79
N THR A 96 -0.92 -5.33 -4.04
CA THR A 96 -1.47 -6.57 -4.59
C THR A 96 -0.45 -7.71 -4.49
N LEU A 97 0.80 -7.49 -4.90
CA LEU A 97 1.86 -8.49 -4.79
C LEU A 97 2.19 -8.82 -3.33
N ALA A 98 2.24 -7.81 -2.46
CA ALA A 98 2.48 -7.98 -1.03
C ALA A 98 1.35 -8.75 -0.31
N ALA A 99 0.09 -8.64 -0.76
CA ALA A 99 -1.00 -9.44 -0.23
C ALA A 99 -0.73 -10.95 -0.38
N ARG A 100 -0.29 -11.38 -1.56
CA ARG A 100 0.10 -12.76 -1.81
C ARG A 100 1.35 -13.16 -1.03
N LEU A 101 2.35 -12.27 -0.97
CA LEU A 101 3.57 -12.50 -0.19
C LEU A 101 3.25 -12.74 1.30
N VAL A 102 2.36 -11.92 1.87
CA VAL A 102 1.90 -12.07 3.25
C VAL A 102 1.22 -13.42 3.45
N ALA A 103 0.34 -13.82 2.53
CA ALA A 103 -0.39 -15.08 2.61
C ALA A 103 0.52 -16.32 2.48
N GLU A 104 1.48 -16.31 1.55
CA GLU A 104 2.30 -17.48 1.24
C GLU A 104 3.57 -17.58 2.08
N GLU A 105 4.26 -16.46 2.35
CA GLU A 105 5.57 -16.49 3.00
C GLU A 105 5.51 -16.16 4.49
N ILE A 106 4.62 -15.24 4.90
CA ILE A 106 4.62 -14.68 6.26
C ILE A 106 3.63 -15.40 7.16
N ALA A 107 2.35 -15.45 6.78
CA ALA A 107 1.27 -16.02 7.58
C ALA A 107 1.52 -17.47 8.05
N PRO A 108 2.02 -18.40 7.21
CA PRO A 108 2.31 -19.77 7.66
C PRO A 108 3.59 -19.87 8.51
N ASN A 109 4.45 -18.86 8.53
CA ASN A 109 5.74 -18.90 9.21
C ASN A 109 5.68 -18.19 10.58
N ALA A 110 5.66 -18.96 11.66
CA ALA A 110 5.60 -18.43 13.03
C ALA A 110 6.76 -17.49 13.38
N GLN A 111 7.98 -17.74 12.88
CA GLN A 111 9.15 -16.89 13.15
C GLN A 111 9.08 -15.54 12.43
N LEU A 112 8.49 -15.51 11.24
CA LEU A 112 8.24 -14.27 10.52
C LEU A 112 7.11 -13.47 11.18
N ARG A 113 5.98 -14.13 11.52
CA ARG A 113 4.88 -13.48 12.24
C ARG A 113 5.32 -12.87 13.57
N ALA A 114 6.16 -13.57 14.32
CA ALA A 114 6.68 -13.09 15.61
C ALA A 114 7.52 -11.80 15.50
N ARG A 115 7.99 -11.45 14.30
CA ARG A 115 8.81 -10.26 14.04
C ARG A 115 8.10 -9.21 13.19
N LEU A 116 6.88 -9.48 12.73
CA LEU A 116 6.13 -8.53 11.93
C LEU A 116 5.55 -7.44 12.83
N ALA A 117 5.98 -6.19 12.63
CA ALA A 117 5.35 -5.05 13.30
C ALA A 117 4.01 -4.71 12.64
N GLY A 118 3.92 -4.74 11.32
CA GLY A 118 2.67 -4.58 10.58
C GLY A 118 2.86 -4.78 9.08
N ALA A 119 1.76 -5.03 8.37
CA ALA A 119 1.71 -5.05 6.91
C ALA A 119 0.76 -3.95 6.42
N TYR A 120 1.25 -3.05 5.57
CA TYR A 120 0.51 -1.91 5.01
C TYR A 120 0.29 -2.13 3.52
N LEU A 121 -0.96 -2.38 3.12
CA LEU A 121 -1.38 -2.58 1.74
C LEU A 121 -2.19 -1.37 1.30
N ILE A 122 -1.48 -0.41 0.71
CA ILE A 122 -1.94 0.95 0.46
C ILE A 122 -2.57 1.05 -0.93
N GLU A 123 -3.71 1.75 -1.04
CA GLU A 123 -4.46 1.93 -2.28
C GLU A 123 -4.73 0.62 -3.03
N THR A 124 -5.17 -0.41 -2.31
CA THR A 124 -5.50 -1.73 -2.89
C THR A 124 -6.60 -2.42 -2.13
N VAL A 125 -7.51 -3.04 -2.88
CA VAL A 125 -8.61 -3.82 -2.34
C VAL A 125 -8.09 -5.18 -1.87
N VAL A 126 -8.37 -5.52 -0.62
CA VAL A 126 -7.99 -6.79 0.01
C VAL A 126 -9.25 -7.41 0.63
N PRO A 127 -9.54 -8.71 0.42
CA PRO A 127 -10.71 -9.34 1.00
C PRO A 127 -10.70 -9.29 2.54
N ALA A 128 -11.85 -8.99 3.14
CA ALA A 128 -12.06 -9.13 4.58
C ALA A 128 -12.43 -10.57 4.98
N THR A 129 -12.82 -11.39 4.01
CA THR A 129 -13.10 -12.81 4.21
C THR A 129 -11.78 -13.58 4.33
N HIS A 130 -11.53 -14.19 5.49
CA HIS A 130 -10.32 -14.98 5.79
C HIS A 130 -8.99 -14.25 5.49
N PRO A 131 -8.74 -13.09 6.10
CA PRO A 131 -7.51 -12.35 5.85
C PRO A 131 -6.29 -13.14 6.34
N ALA A 132 -5.18 -13.06 5.60
CA ALA A 132 -3.95 -13.81 5.88
C ALA A 132 -3.34 -13.46 7.26
N LEU A 133 -3.60 -12.25 7.76
CA LEU A 133 -3.24 -11.79 9.09
C LEU A 133 -4.45 -11.10 9.73
N PRO A 134 -4.52 -11.01 11.08
CA PRO A 134 -5.56 -10.23 11.74
C PRO A 134 -5.57 -8.79 11.22
N PRO A 135 -6.73 -8.21 10.88
CA PRO A 135 -6.82 -6.78 10.58
C PRO A 135 -6.40 -5.95 11.79
N CYS A 136 -5.71 -4.83 11.55
CA CYS A 136 -5.24 -3.99 12.64
C CYS A 136 -6.40 -3.29 13.37
N ALA A 137 -6.61 -3.57 14.64
CA ALA A 137 -7.72 -3.01 15.42
C ALA A 137 -7.37 -1.69 16.11
N GLN A 138 -6.08 -1.46 16.43
CA GLN A 138 -5.58 -0.24 17.07
C GLN A 138 -4.09 0.00 16.77
N ARG A 139 -3.59 1.21 17.06
CA ARG A 139 -2.21 1.65 16.72
C ARG A 139 -1.11 0.91 17.47
N ASP A 140 -1.35 0.48 18.70
CA ASP A 140 -0.38 -0.21 19.56
C ASP A 140 -0.48 -1.73 19.49
N GLU A 141 -0.97 -2.25 18.35
CA GLU A 141 -1.04 -3.66 18.05
C GLU A 141 -0.03 -4.04 16.95
N ALA A 142 0.85 -5.00 17.23
CA ALA A 142 1.79 -5.53 16.25
C ALA A 142 1.31 -6.83 15.60
N GLY A 143 1.78 -7.08 14.38
CA GLY A 143 1.58 -8.35 13.65
C GLY A 143 0.27 -8.43 12.88
N CYS A 144 -0.32 -7.28 12.55
CA CYS A 144 -1.61 -7.15 11.89
C CYS A 144 -1.50 -6.56 10.48
N LEU A 145 -2.61 -6.59 9.76
CA LEU A 145 -2.78 -6.11 8.40
C LEU A 145 -3.59 -4.80 8.35
N ALA A 146 -2.98 -3.76 7.81
CA ALA A 146 -3.60 -2.48 7.49
C ALA A 146 -3.76 -2.37 5.97
N ALA A 147 -4.97 -2.62 5.47
CA ALA A 147 -5.27 -2.58 4.04
C ALA A 147 -6.44 -1.63 3.76
N TRP A 148 -6.32 -0.81 2.72
CA TRP A 148 -7.40 0.06 2.27
C TRP A 148 -7.22 0.46 0.81
N ALA A 149 -8.35 0.78 0.17
CA ALA A 149 -8.37 1.57 -1.06
C ALA A 149 -9.24 2.80 -0.83
N SER A 150 -8.77 3.95 -1.28
CA SER A 150 -9.44 5.22 -1.03
C SER A 150 -10.21 5.73 -2.25
N VAL A 151 -11.30 6.45 -1.98
CA VAL A 151 -12.04 7.21 -2.99
C VAL A 151 -12.47 8.56 -2.42
N PRO A 152 -12.59 9.62 -3.25
CA PRO A 152 -13.10 10.89 -2.79
C PRO A 152 -14.52 10.76 -2.21
N SER A 153 -14.79 11.39 -1.08
CA SER A 153 -16.11 11.39 -0.43
C SER A 153 -17.20 11.99 -1.33
N SER A 154 -16.84 12.86 -2.28
CA SER A 154 -17.76 13.44 -3.27
C SER A 154 -18.21 12.46 -4.35
N GLU A 155 -17.50 11.34 -4.56
CA GLU A 155 -17.78 10.37 -5.63
C GLU A 155 -18.49 9.13 -5.08
N LEU A 156 -19.80 9.25 -4.87
CA LEU A 156 -20.62 8.24 -4.19
C LEU A 156 -20.52 6.83 -4.81
N ASP A 157 -20.55 6.71 -6.13
CA ASP A 157 -20.55 5.41 -6.80
C ASP A 157 -19.15 4.82 -7.05
N ARG A 158 -18.09 5.63 -6.93
CA ARG A 158 -16.72 5.20 -7.24
C ARG A 158 -16.26 4.03 -6.39
N GLY A 159 -16.65 4.00 -5.11
CA GLY A 159 -16.36 2.86 -4.22
C GLY A 159 -16.99 1.56 -4.70
N LYS A 160 -18.26 1.58 -5.15
CA LYS A 160 -18.94 0.39 -5.67
C LYS A 160 -18.29 -0.12 -6.95
N ILE A 161 -17.95 0.80 -7.87
CA ILE A 161 -17.28 0.47 -9.13
C ILE A 161 -15.89 -0.13 -8.86
N LEU A 162 -15.15 0.45 -7.91
CA LEU A 162 -13.84 -0.05 -7.49
C LEU A 162 -13.94 -1.50 -7.00
N LEU A 163 -14.86 -1.79 -6.08
CA LEU A 163 -15.03 -3.14 -5.53
C LEU A 163 -15.50 -4.14 -6.60
N ALA A 164 -16.45 -3.78 -7.45
CA ALA A 164 -16.99 -4.66 -8.49
C ALA A 164 -15.94 -5.08 -9.54
N ARG A 165 -14.87 -4.30 -9.69
CA ARG A 165 -13.76 -4.56 -10.64
C ARG A 165 -12.49 -5.04 -9.97
N ALA A 166 -12.48 -5.14 -8.63
CA ALA A 166 -11.29 -5.52 -7.88
C ALA A 166 -10.90 -6.96 -8.20
N LEU A 167 -9.63 -7.16 -8.53
CA LEU A 167 -9.02 -8.47 -8.69
C LEU A 167 -8.12 -8.77 -7.48
N VAL A 168 -8.38 -9.89 -6.82
CA VAL A 168 -7.70 -10.36 -5.62
C VAL A 168 -7.11 -11.75 -5.85
N TRP A 169 -6.13 -12.13 -5.03
CA TRP A 169 -5.54 -13.47 -5.11
C TRP A 169 -6.48 -14.51 -4.51
N ASP A 170 -6.65 -15.63 -5.20
CA ASP A 170 -7.20 -16.85 -4.61
C ASP A 170 -6.11 -17.77 -4.06
N ALA A 171 -6.52 -18.92 -3.49
CA ALA A 171 -5.62 -19.90 -2.90
C ALA A 171 -4.72 -20.62 -3.91
N SER A 172 -5.10 -20.65 -5.20
CA SER A 172 -4.26 -21.19 -6.29
C SER A 172 -3.24 -20.18 -6.81
N GLY A 173 -3.31 -18.92 -6.36
CA GLY A 173 -2.44 -17.86 -6.82
C GLY A 173 -2.87 -17.28 -8.17
N ASP A 174 -4.17 -17.33 -8.47
CA ASP A 174 -4.81 -16.66 -9.59
C ASP A 174 -5.50 -15.37 -9.16
N LEU A 175 -5.70 -14.48 -10.13
CA LEU A 175 -6.42 -13.22 -9.93
C LEU A 175 -7.89 -13.39 -10.31
N VAL A 176 -8.73 -13.39 -9.28
CA VAL A 176 -10.18 -13.55 -9.38
C VAL A 176 -10.89 -12.28 -8.93
N ASN A 177 -12.13 -12.11 -9.33
CA ASN A 177 -12.94 -10.99 -8.84
C ASN A 177 -13.12 -11.12 -7.32
N LEU A 178 -13.10 -9.99 -6.62
CA LEU A 178 -13.46 -9.95 -5.21
C LEU A 178 -14.86 -10.55 -5.01
N ASP A 179 -14.96 -11.49 -4.07
CA ASP A 179 -16.23 -12.00 -3.54
C ASP A 179 -16.34 -11.63 -2.05
N GLY A 180 -17.44 -10.98 -1.68
CA GLY A 180 -17.68 -10.48 -0.33
C GLY A 180 -17.02 -9.12 0.00
N PRO A 181 -16.96 -8.76 1.30
CA PRO A 181 -16.48 -7.45 1.73
C PRO A 181 -14.97 -7.28 1.60
N ALA A 182 -14.53 -6.04 1.42
CA ALA A 182 -13.13 -5.64 1.47
C ALA A 182 -12.74 -5.10 2.86
N LEU A 183 -11.47 -5.29 3.24
CA LEU A 183 -10.89 -4.63 4.40
C LEU A 183 -10.79 -3.12 4.16
N CYS A 184 -11.12 -2.35 5.19
CA CYS A 184 -10.88 -0.92 5.20
C CYS A 184 -10.21 -0.51 6.51
N PHE A 185 -8.94 -0.14 6.42
CA PHE A 185 -8.17 0.49 7.48
C PHE A 185 -8.24 2.00 7.33
N ASN A 186 -8.51 2.72 8.42
CA ASN A 186 -8.50 4.17 8.46
C ASN A 186 -7.16 4.68 9.02
N PRO A 187 -6.26 5.25 8.19
CA PRO A 187 -4.93 5.65 8.66
C PRO A 187 -4.94 6.75 9.73
N ILE A 188 -5.97 7.61 9.74
CA ILE A 188 -6.12 8.67 10.76
C ILE A 188 -6.40 8.05 12.13
N LEU A 189 -7.18 6.97 12.19
CA LEU A 189 -7.49 6.27 13.44
C LEU A 189 -6.42 5.23 13.79
N GLY A 190 -5.74 4.67 12.77
CA GLY A 190 -4.82 3.56 12.91
C GLY A 190 -5.53 2.24 13.23
N ALA A 191 -6.73 2.07 12.67
CA ALA A 191 -7.63 0.95 12.95
C ALA A 191 -8.51 0.60 11.75
N THR A 192 -8.89 -0.67 11.64
CA THR A 192 -9.99 -1.17 10.80
C THR A 192 -11.30 -0.91 11.53
N THR A 193 -11.96 0.19 11.18
CA THR A 193 -13.19 0.67 11.82
C THR A 193 -13.97 1.60 10.90
N ASP A 194 -15.29 1.61 11.04
CA ASP A 194 -16.20 2.50 10.31
C ASP A 194 -16.45 3.83 11.04
N GLU A 195 -15.78 4.04 12.18
CA GLU A 195 -15.84 5.31 12.90
C GLU A 195 -15.31 6.48 12.05
N PRO A 196 -16.00 7.63 12.03
CA PRO A 196 -15.55 8.79 11.29
C PRO A 196 -14.31 9.43 11.94
N ALA A 197 -13.29 9.68 11.13
CA ALA A 197 -12.10 10.42 11.55
C ALA A 197 -12.18 11.88 11.08
N PRO A 198 -12.56 12.83 11.95
CA PRO A 198 -12.62 14.24 11.57
C PRO A 198 -11.22 14.78 11.28
N ALA A 199 -11.13 15.77 10.39
CA ALA A 199 -9.84 16.32 9.96
C ALA A 199 -8.97 16.85 11.10
N ARG A 200 -9.54 17.24 12.24
CA ARG A 200 -8.76 17.64 13.42
C ARG A 200 -7.81 16.54 13.96
N MET A 201 -8.09 15.27 13.66
CA MET A 201 -7.29 14.10 14.08
C MET A 201 -6.21 13.72 13.06
N HIS A 202 -6.31 14.19 11.81
CA HIS A 202 -5.37 13.90 10.75
C HIS A 202 -4.00 14.54 11.04
N ALA A 203 -3.01 13.68 11.32
CA ALA A 203 -1.69 14.08 11.79
C ALA A 203 -0.90 14.82 10.71
N GLY A 204 -1.07 14.44 9.44
CA GLY A 204 -0.57 15.25 8.34
C GLY A 204 -0.29 14.52 7.05
N ALA A 205 -0.64 15.22 5.97
CA ALA A 205 -0.28 14.88 4.62
C ALA A 205 1.06 15.51 4.27
N ALA A 206 1.73 14.98 3.25
CA ALA A 206 2.94 15.57 2.71
C ALA A 206 3.04 15.35 1.20
N ASN A 207 3.54 16.35 0.49
CA ASN A 207 4.10 16.16 -0.84
C ASN A 207 5.63 16.13 -0.68
N ALA A 208 6.20 14.93 -0.73
CA ALA A 208 7.64 14.70 -0.58
C ALA A 208 8.35 14.57 -1.94
N THR A 209 7.66 14.87 -3.05
CA THR A 209 8.23 14.79 -4.39
C THR A 209 9.44 15.72 -4.52
N GLY A 210 10.54 15.18 -5.05
CA GLY A 210 11.78 15.91 -5.28
C GLY A 210 12.67 16.09 -4.04
N LEU A 211 12.22 15.68 -2.85
CA LEU A 211 13.07 15.70 -1.66
C LEU A 211 14.19 14.67 -1.78
N GLU A 212 15.32 14.94 -1.12
CA GLU A 212 16.42 13.99 -1.03
C GLU A 212 16.04 12.81 -0.13
N TRP A 213 16.64 11.65 -0.39
CA TRP A 213 16.27 10.43 0.34
C TRP A 213 16.63 10.55 1.82
N GLY A 214 15.62 10.43 2.68
CA GLY A 214 15.77 10.58 4.14
C GLY A 214 15.32 11.94 4.67
N ASP A 215 15.08 12.91 3.80
CA ASP A 215 14.51 14.19 4.21
C ASP A 215 13.08 14.00 4.71
N ARG A 216 12.79 14.62 5.85
CA ARG A 216 11.46 14.60 6.43
C ARG A 216 10.68 15.82 5.91
N PRO A 217 9.57 15.62 5.17
CA PRO A 217 8.78 16.74 4.66
C PRO A 217 8.10 17.51 5.80
N ALA A 218 7.72 18.76 5.54
CA ALA A 218 6.80 19.48 6.40
C ALA A 218 5.40 18.87 6.29
N PHE A 219 4.76 18.59 7.43
CA PHE A 219 3.44 18.00 7.46
C PHE A 219 2.35 19.04 7.38
N LEU A 220 1.38 18.80 6.49
CA LEU A 220 0.15 19.56 6.38
C LEU A 220 -0.93 18.84 7.20
N ALA A 221 -1.07 19.22 8.47
CA ALA A 221 -2.11 18.69 9.35
C ALA A 221 -3.52 19.14 8.92
N ARG A 222 -4.54 18.39 9.35
CA ARG A 222 -5.97 18.76 9.21
C ARG A 222 -6.47 19.06 7.79
N GLN A 223 -5.85 18.40 6.81
CA GLN A 223 -6.19 18.52 5.40
C GLN A 223 -7.42 17.68 5.02
N VAL A 224 -7.53 16.46 5.54
CA VAL A 224 -8.58 15.51 5.17
C VAL A 224 -9.24 14.89 6.40
N SER A 225 -10.54 14.58 6.31
CA SER A 225 -11.22 13.57 7.13
C SER A 225 -11.29 12.26 6.36
N ALA A 226 -11.43 11.15 7.07
CA ALA A 226 -11.60 9.84 6.45
C ALA A 226 -12.57 8.95 7.23
N GLN A 227 -13.33 8.13 6.52
CA GLN A 227 -14.24 7.14 7.11
C GLN A 227 -14.29 5.90 6.22
N CYS A 228 -14.29 4.71 6.83
CA CYS A 228 -14.56 3.48 6.10
C CYS A 228 -16.07 3.33 5.89
N GLU A 229 -16.47 3.09 4.65
CA GLU A 229 -17.86 2.85 4.28
C GLU A 229 -17.92 1.73 3.25
N GLY A 230 -18.56 0.61 3.60
CA GLY A 230 -18.76 -0.50 2.68
C GLY A 230 -17.46 -1.10 2.14
N GLY A 231 -16.40 -1.14 2.95
CA GLY A 231 -15.08 -1.69 2.56
C GLY A 231 -14.19 -0.73 1.76
N VAL A 232 -14.52 0.56 1.68
CA VAL A 232 -13.73 1.58 0.98
C VAL A 232 -13.49 2.78 1.90
N LEU A 233 -12.28 3.35 1.85
CA LEU A 233 -11.94 4.55 2.62
C LEU A 233 -12.44 5.80 1.88
N ARG A 234 -13.48 6.44 2.40
CA ARG A 234 -13.97 7.74 1.91
C ARG A 234 -13.09 8.84 2.47
N VAL A 235 -12.49 9.64 1.58
CA VAL A 235 -11.57 10.73 1.96
C VAL A 235 -12.10 12.07 1.45
N SER A 236 -12.18 13.06 2.33
CA SER A 236 -12.58 14.42 1.93
C SER A 236 -11.50 15.08 1.08
N SER A 237 -11.87 16.03 0.21
CA SER A 237 -10.88 16.79 -0.57
C SER A 237 -9.88 17.54 0.33
N PRO A 238 -8.57 17.48 0.04
CA PRO A 238 -7.56 18.20 0.80
C PRO A 238 -7.67 19.72 0.53
N LYS A 239 -7.30 20.52 1.53
CA LYS A 239 -7.39 21.99 1.45
C LYS A 239 -6.23 22.62 0.67
N SER A 240 -5.05 22.02 0.74
CA SER A 240 -3.84 22.53 0.11
C SER A 240 -3.78 22.19 -1.38
N ALA A 241 -3.42 23.16 -2.21
CA ALA A 241 -3.19 22.97 -3.64
C ALA A 241 -2.05 21.97 -3.94
N SER A 242 -1.06 21.86 -3.04
CA SER A 242 0.06 20.90 -3.18
C SER A 242 -0.34 19.42 -3.01
N LEU A 243 -1.59 19.18 -2.58
CA LEU A 243 -2.18 17.85 -2.36
C LEU A 243 -3.32 17.58 -3.35
N GLN A 244 -3.36 18.30 -4.46
CA GLN A 244 -4.31 18.05 -5.52
C GLN A 244 -3.67 17.16 -6.59
N PRO A 245 -4.37 16.12 -7.09
CA PRO A 245 -3.92 15.39 -8.26
C PRO A 245 -3.67 16.36 -9.41
N SER A 246 -2.55 16.19 -10.09
CA SER A 246 -2.22 16.93 -11.30
C SER A 246 -1.45 16.00 -12.22
N GLY A 247 -1.66 16.15 -13.53
CA GLY A 247 -0.96 15.35 -14.52
C GLY A 247 -1.84 14.88 -15.67
N SER A 248 -1.29 13.97 -16.44
CA SER A 248 -1.95 13.24 -17.52
C SER A 248 -2.96 12.23 -16.98
N TRP A 249 -3.85 11.77 -17.87
CA TRP A 249 -4.82 10.71 -17.59
C TRP A 249 -4.19 9.42 -17.04
N THR A 250 -2.95 9.13 -17.43
CA THR A 250 -2.16 8.00 -16.91
C THR A 250 -1.75 8.23 -15.46
N GLU A 251 -1.28 9.45 -15.15
CA GLU A 251 -0.84 9.84 -13.80
C GLU A 251 -2.00 9.89 -12.80
N GLU A 252 -3.20 10.28 -13.25
CA GLU A 252 -4.42 10.21 -12.43
C GLU A 252 -4.85 8.78 -12.05
N ARG A 253 -4.25 7.74 -12.67
CA ARG A 253 -4.50 6.33 -12.34
C ARG A 253 -3.37 5.65 -11.58
N MET A 254 -2.32 6.40 -11.25
CA MET A 254 -1.26 5.96 -10.35
C MET A 254 -1.46 6.60 -8.99
N ALA A 255 -0.75 6.07 -8.00
CA ALA A 255 -0.81 6.63 -6.65
C ALA A 255 -0.33 8.09 -6.73
N PRO A 256 -1.02 9.03 -6.05
CA PRO A 256 -0.71 10.44 -6.16
C PRO A 256 0.76 10.77 -5.85
N THR A 257 1.24 11.88 -6.40
CA THR A 257 2.61 12.40 -6.16
C THR A 257 2.77 13.03 -4.77
N PHE A 258 1.87 12.70 -3.84
CA PHE A 258 1.82 13.11 -2.45
C PHE A 258 1.18 11.98 -1.64
N ASN A 259 1.41 11.96 -0.33
CA ASN A 259 0.77 11.02 0.57
C ASN A 259 -0.15 11.76 1.55
N LEU A 260 -1.46 11.50 1.45
CA LEU A 260 -2.46 12.10 2.32
C LEU A 260 -2.34 11.67 3.78
N PHE A 261 -1.64 10.58 4.07
CA PHE A 261 -1.57 10.00 5.42
C PHE A 261 -0.12 9.84 5.90
N TYR A 262 0.83 10.62 5.36
CA TYR A 262 2.26 10.46 5.61
C TYR A 262 2.59 10.39 7.11
N ALA A 263 2.19 11.41 7.87
CA ALA A 263 2.49 11.48 9.30
C ALA A 263 1.67 10.47 10.09
N ASP A 264 0.44 10.19 9.65
CA ASP A 264 -0.43 9.19 10.27
C ASP A 264 0.19 7.78 10.19
N LEU A 265 0.79 7.44 9.04
CA LEU A 265 1.53 6.19 8.80
C LEU A 265 2.86 6.15 9.55
N GLU A 266 3.63 7.24 9.57
CA GLU A 266 4.86 7.30 10.38
C GLU A 266 4.55 7.02 11.86
N ASN A 267 3.48 7.63 12.39
CA ASN A 267 3.07 7.46 13.78
C ASN A 267 2.53 6.05 14.04
N ASP A 268 1.70 5.50 13.15
CA ASP A 268 1.14 4.16 13.28
C ASP A 268 2.25 3.09 13.28
N ALA A 269 3.13 3.11 12.29
CA ALA A 269 4.20 2.14 12.16
C ALA A 269 5.22 2.21 13.31
N ARG A 270 5.48 3.41 13.84
CA ARG A 270 6.29 3.59 15.06
C ARG A 270 5.62 2.94 16.28
N ALA A 271 4.31 3.13 16.45
CA ALA A 271 3.56 2.57 17.57
C ALA A 271 3.51 1.04 17.50
N ARG A 272 3.29 0.46 16.32
CA ARG A 272 3.30 -1.00 16.12
C ARG A 272 4.66 -1.62 16.35
N LEU A 273 5.73 -0.98 15.87
CA LEU A 273 7.09 -1.45 16.16
C LEU A 273 7.38 -1.42 17.66
N ALA A 274 7.02 -0.33 18.34
CA ALA A 274 7.19 -0.21 19.79
C ALA A 274 6.37 -1.27 20.56
N ALA A 275 5.15 -1.57 20.12
CA ALA A 275 4.32 -2.63 20.68
C ALA A 275 4.96 -4.01 20.50
N LEU A 276 5.55 -4.29 19.34
CA LEU A 276 6.25 -5.56 19.09
C LEU A 276 7.46 -5.72 20.00
N THR A 277 8.28 -4.68 20.16
CA THR A 277 9.52 -4.75 20.93
C THR A 277 9.31 -4.79 22.45
N ARG A 278 8.08 -4.56 22.92
CA ARG A 278 7.70 -4.69 24.35
C ARG A 278 7.25 -6.11 24.72
N ARG A 279 6.97 -6.98 23.75
CA ARG A 279 6.59 -8.38 23.97
C ARG A 279 7.81 -9.21 24.33
#